data_AF-A0A8J2PBK7-F1
#
_entry.id   AF-A0A8J2PBK7-F1
#
_cell.length_a   1.000
_cell.length_b   1.000
_cell.length_c   1.000
_cell.angle_alpha   90.00
_cell.angle_beta   90.00
_cell.angle_gamma   90.00
#
_symmetry.space_group_name_H-M   'P 1'
#
loop_
_entity.id
_entity.type
_entity.pdbx_description
1 polymer ?
#
loop_
_entity_poly.entity_id
_entity_poly.type
_entity_poly.pdbx_seq_one_letter_code
_entity_poly.pdbx_strand_id
1 'polypeptide(L)'
;MHLVPSKPVEPKELDDFLTANKGIALPPLEFGDLTEEILLDAINEALNNPSYADTAKRLSKIFLDQQTKPLDRGVFWVEYVLRHKGALHLRSAARDLSYIQYFSLDTLAVLLVILAGSITINVLILRAIFRKFFGSKSTKSKNSQKKQQ
;
A
#
# COMPACT_ATOMS: atom_id res chain seq x y z
N MET A 1 1.09 -14.64 -33.58
CA MET A 1 -0.35 -14.99 -33.52
C MET A 1 -0.76 -14.91 -32.07
N HIS A 2 -1.82 -14.15 -31.79
CA HIS A 2 -2.17 -13.57 -30.50
C HIS A 2 -2.43 -14.58 -29.38
N LEU A 3 -1.66 -14.49 -28.29
CA LEU A 3 -2.05 -15.00 -26.97
C LEU A 3 -2.65 -13.84 -26.18
N VAL A 4 -3.87 -13.43 -26.53
CA VAL A 4 -4.66 -12.54 -25.67
C VAL A 4 -5.36 -13.44 -24.64
N PRO A 5 -5.09 -13.27 -23.34
CA PRO A 5 -5.67 -14.11 -22.29
C PRO A 5 -7.18 -13.92 -22.21
N SER A 6 -7.92 -15.04 -22.07
CA SER A 6 -9.38 -15.10 -22.04
C SER A 6 -10.00 -14.68 -20.69
N LYS A 7 -9.17 -14.40 -19.68
CA LYS A 7 -9.57 -13.89 -18.36
C LYS A 7 -8.92 -12.53 -18.11
N PRO A 8 -9.57 -11.61 -17.36
CA PRO A 8 -8.96 -10.35 -16.97
C PRO A 8 -7.69 -10.65 -16.17
N VAL A 9 -6.54 -10.25 -16.71
CA VAL A 9 -5.23 -10.43 -16.08
C VAL A 9 -5.00 -9.28 -15.10
N GLU A 10 -4.61 -9.60 -13.88
CA GLU A 10 -4.29 -8.61 -12.85
C GLU A 10 -3.17 -7.67 -13.34
N PRO A 11 -3.13 -6.39 -12.93
CA PRO A 11 -2.20 -5.41 -13.49
C PRO A 11 -0.72 -5.80 -13.40
N LYS A 12 -0.34 -6.60 -12.38
CA LYS A 12 1.02 -7.12 -12.14
C LYS A 12 1.40 -8.30 -13.04
N GLU A 13 0.40 -9.08 -13.45
CA GLU A 13 0.64 -10.17 -14.37
C GLU A 13 0.75 -9.60 -15.79
N LEU A 14 0.03 -8.52 -16.09
CA LEU A 14 0.06 -7.88 -17.41
C LEU A 14 1.45 -7.34 -17.77
N ASP A 15 2.16 -6.67 -16.84
CA ASP A 15 3.52 -6.21 -17.11
C ASP A 15 4.51 -7.36 -17.21
N ASP A 16 4.36 -8.41 -16.41
CA ASP A 16 5.19 -9.62 -16.52
C ASP A 16 5.00 -10.30 -17.89
N PHE A 17 3.76 -10.47 -18.35
CA PHE A 17 3.45 -11.02 -19.68
C PHE A 17 3.94 -10.13 -20.82
N LEU A 18 3.85 -8.80 -20.67
CA LEU A 18 4.35 -7.86 -21.67
C LEU A 18 5.88 -7.83 -21.72
N THR A 19 6.53 -8.01 -20.57
CA THR A 19 7.99 -8.08 -20.42
C THR A 19 8.52 -9.38 -21.04
N ALA A 20 7.81 -10.49 -20.82
CA ALA A 20 8.09 -11.77 -21.44
C ALA A 20 7.94 -11.74 -22.97
N ASN A 21 6.80 -11.25 -23.47
CA ASN A 21 6.56 -11.18 -24.92
C ASN A 21 7.50 -10.22 -25.65
N LYS A 22 8.03 -9.20 -24.97
CA LYS A 22 9.02 -8.28 -25.53
C LYS A 22 10.44 -8.83 -25.47
N GLY A 23 10.64 -10.06 -24.97
CA GLY A 23 11.97 -10.65 -24.80
C GLY A 23 12.84 -9.90 -23.80
N ILE A 24 12.25 -9.27 -22.79
CA ILE A 24 13.01 -8.52 -21.77
C ILE A 24 13.42 -9.44 -20.61
N ALA A 25 12.51 -10.32 -20.20
CA ALA A 25 12.72 -11.31 -19.14
C ALA A 25 11.95 -12.58 -19.47
N LEU A 26 12.26 -13.69 -18.83
CA LEU A 26 11.41 -14.88 -18.88
C LEU A 26 10.12 -14.63 -18.08
N PRO A 27 9.01 -15.31 -18.39
CA PRO A 27 7.82 -15.26 -17.56
C PRO A 27 8.16 -15.68 -16.12
N PRO A 28 7.51 -15.05 -15.12
CA PRO A 28 7.75 -15.36 -13.72
C PRO A 28 7.48 -16.84 -13.46
N LEU A 29 8.48 -17.54 -12.93
CA LEU A 29 8.35 -18.93 -12.50
C LEU A 29 8.00 -18.93 -11.01
N GLU A 30 6.87 -19.51 -10.65
CA GLU A 30 6.50 -19.68 -9.26
C GLU A 30 7.38 -20.76 -8.61
N PHE A 31 7.95 -20.46 -7.44
CA PHE A 31 8.82 -21.40 -6.72
C PHE A 31 8.12 -22.72 -6.34
N GLY A 32 6.79 -22.72 -6.25
CA GLY A 32 5.99 -23.92 -5.98
C GLY A 32 5.95 -24.92 -7.13
N ASP A 33 6.08 -24.43 -8.36
CA ASP A 33 5.98 -25.22 -9.60
C ASP A 33 7.34 -25.41 -10.29
N LEU A 34 8.43 -25.00 -9.63
CA LEU A 34 9.77 -25.07 -10.20
C LEU A 34 10.29 -26.51 -10.22
N THR A 35 10.20 -27.17 -11.38
CA THR A 35 10.82 -28.48 -11.64
C THR A 35 12.12 -28.32 -12.42
N GLU A 36 12.96 -29.37 -12.40
CA GLU A 36 14.22 -29.39 -13.16
C GLU A 36 13.98 -29.17 -14.66
N GLU A 37 12.95 -29.79 -15.23
CA GLU A 37 12.58 -29.63 -16.65
C GLU A 37 12.21 -28.18 -16.98
N ILE A 38 11.35 -27.55 -16.17
CA ILE A 38 10.93 -26.15 -16.38
C ILE A 38 12.11 -25.19 -16.28
N LEU A 39 13.04 -25.43 -15.35
CA LEU A 39 14.24 -24.62 -15.21
C LEU A 39 15.20 -24.81 -16.39
N LEU A 40 15.41 -26.04 -16.85
CA LEU A 40 16.27 -26.34 -17.99
C LEU A 40 15.70 -25.73 -19.29
N ASP A 41 14.39 -25.82 -19.50
CA ASP A 41 13.72 -25.21 -20.65
C ASP A 41 13.83 -23.69 -20.60
N ALA A 42 13.62 -23.08 -19.43
CA ALA A 42 13.77 -21.64 -19.23
C ALA A 42 15.21 -21.15 -19.54
N ILE A 43 16.24 -21.88 -19.09
CA ILE A 43 17.64 -21.56 -19.37
C ILE A 43 17.94 -21.71 -20.87
N ASN A 44 17.48 -22.80 -21.49
CA ASN A 44 17.67 -23.03 -22.91
C ASN A 44 16.98 -21.95 -23.76
N GLU A 45 15.77 -21.53 -23.39
CA GLU A 45 15.04 -20.45 -24.05
C GLU A 45 15.82 -19.13 -23.95
N ALA A 46 16.31 -18.78 -22.75
CA ALA A 46 17.08 -17.55 -22.55
C ALA A 46 18.40 -17.52 -23.33
N LEU A 47 19.08 -18.67 -23.48
CA LEU A 47 20.37 -18.76 -24.17
C LEU A 47 20.23 -18.84 -25.69
N ASN A 48 19.20 -19.54 -26.19
CA ASN A 48 19.05 -19.82 -27.62
C ASN A 48 18.20 -18.78 -28.35
N ASN A 49 17.33 -18.05 -27.65
CA ASN A 49 16.51 -17.02 -28.27
C ASN A 49 17.25 -15.66 -28.31
N PRO A 50 17.63 -15.17 -29.51
CA PRO A 50 18.42 -13.93 -29.64
C PRO A 50 17.63 -12.67 -29.23
N SER A 51 16.29 -12.75 -29.16
CA SER A 51 15.43 -11.65 -28.74
C SER A 51 15.83 -11.10 -27.36
N TYR A 52 16.20 -11.97 -26.42
CA TYR A 52 16.65 -11.58 -25.09
C TYR A 52 17.98 -10.82 -25.14
N ALA A 53 18.95 -11.32 -25.90
CA ALA A 53 20.26 -10.69 -26.04
C ALA A 53 20.18 -9.32 -26.75
N ASP A 54 19.36 -9.22 -27.80
CA ASP A 54 19.19 -7.98 -28.56
C ASP A 54 18.42 -6.93 -27.77
N THR A 55 17.39 -7.35 -27.04
CA THR A 55 16.64 -6.48 -26.13
C THR A 55 17.51 -6.01 -24.97
N ALA A 56 18.32 -6.88 -24.38
CA ALA A 56 19.29 -6.51 -23.35
C ALA A 56 20.31 -5.49 -23.86
N LYS A 57 20.87 -5.68 -25.06
CA LYS A 57 21.76 -4.70 -25.70
C LYS A 57 21.07 -3.36 -25.96
N ARG A 58 19.82 -3.40 -26.44
CA ARG A 58 19.02 -2.19 -26.71
C ARG A 58 18.74 -1.42 -25.42
N LEU A 59 18.28 -2.12 -24.37
CA LEU A 59 18.03 -1.53 -23.06
C LEU A 59 19.31 -0.98 -22.43
N SER A 60 20.42 -1.69 -22.58
CA SER A 60 21.74 -1.20 -22.15
C SER A 60 22.10 0.12 -22.84
N LYS A 61 21.91 0.22 -24.16
CA LYS A 61 22.14 1.49 -24.89
C LYS A 61 21.26 2.61 -24.36
N ILE A 62 19.96 2.36 -24.18
CA ILE A 62 19.01 3.36 -23.65
C ILE A 62 19.40 3.78 -22.22
N PHE A 63 19.80 2.83 -21.38
CA PHE A 63 20.20 3.10 -20.00
C PHE A 63 21.48 3.96 -19.94
N LEU A 64 22.41 3.73 -20.86
CA LEU A 64 23.64 4.52 -21.01
C LEU A 64 23.43 5.83 -21.75
N ASP A 65 22.31 5.98 -22.48
CA ASP A 65 21.89 7.19 -23.19
C ASP A 65 21.27 8.21 -22.23
N GLN A 66 22.08 8.65 -21.27
CA GLN A 66 21.75 9.71 -20.34
C GLN A 66 22.77 10.84 -20.50
N GLN A 67 22.35 12.09 -20.30
CA GLN A 67 23.19 13.28 -20.46
C GLN A 67 24.49 13.21 -19.63
N THR A 68 24.45 12.53 -18.48
CA THR A 68 25.61 12.31 -17.62
C THR A 68 25.89 10.81 -17.52
N LYS A 69 27.15 10.42 -17.72
CA LYS A 69 27.57 9.03 -17.55
C LYS A 69 27.32 8.60 -16.10
N PRO A 70 26.85 7.36 -15.87
CA PRO A 70 26.54 6.88 -14.52
C PRO A 70 27.76 6.90 -13.60
N LEU A 71 28.96 6.66 -14.15
CA LEU A 71 30.21 6.73 -13.40
C LEU A 71 30.48 8.15 -12.90
N ASP A 72 30.41 9.15 -13.79
CA ASP A 72 30.64 10.56 -13.45
C ASP A 72 29.62 11.06 -12.43
N ARG A 73 28.36 10.62 -12.55
CA ARG A 73 27.30 10.90 -11.56
C ARG A 73 27.64 10.32 -10.19
N GLY A 74 28.14 9.08 -10.15
CA GLY A 74 28.58 8.44 -8.91
C GLY A 74 29.74 9.18 -8.26
N VAL A 75 30.77 9.53 -9.04
CA VAL A 75 31.91 10.33 -8.60
C VAL A 75 31.45 11.68 -8.05
N PHE A 76 30.55 12.37 -8.76
CA PHE A 76 29.96 13.62 -8.31
C PHE A 76 29.30 13.49 -6.94
N TRP A 77 28.45 12.47 -6.72
CA TRP A 77 27.78 12.28 -5.43
C TRP A 77 28.76 11.91 -4.31
N VAL A 78 29.78 11.11 -4.59
CA VAL A 78 30.84 10.79 -3.62
C VAL A 78 31.61 12.05 -3.23
N GLU A 79 32.03 12.85 -4.21
CA GLU A 79 32.73 14.12 -3.99
C GLU A 79 31.82 15.13 -3.26
N TYR A 80 30.52 15.14 -3.58
CA TYR A 80 29.54 15.98 -2.91
C TYR A 80 29.39 15.61 -1.43
N VAL A 81 29.31 14.31 -1.10
CA VAL A 81 29.24 13.82 0.28
C VAL A 81 30.52 14.15 1.05
N LEU A 82 31.69 13.98 0.42
CA LEU A 82 32.99 14.31 1.02
C LEU A 82 33.13 15.82 1.27
N ARG A 83 32.78 16.67 0.31
CA ARG A 83 32.81 18.15 0.44
C ARG A 83 31.89 18.66 1.54
N HIS A 84 30.75 18.01 1.76
CA HIS A 84 29.74 18.43 2.73
C HIS A 84 29.74 17.56 4.00
N LYS A 85 30.87 16.92 4.33
CA LYS A 85 31.09 16.14 5.57
C LYS A 85 29.93 15.18 5.90
N GLY A 86 29.51 14.39 4.92
CA GLY A 86 28.45 13.39 5.09
C GLY A 86 27.07 13.80 4.56
N ALA A 87 26.94 14.98 3.94
CA ALA A 87 25.71 15.48 3.32
C ALA A 87 24.47 15.25 4.19
N LEU A 88 24.49 15.81 5.41
CA LEU A 88 23.40 15.70 6.39
C LEU A 88 22.01 16.01 5.78
N HIS A 89 21.96 16.89 4.78
CA HIS A 89 20.73 17.24 4.04
C HIS A 89 20.24 16.18 3.04
N LEU A 90 21.10 15.26 2.56
CA LEU A 90 20.69 14.07 1.79
C LEU A 90 20.27 12.91 2.69
N ARG A 91 20.50 13.01 4.01
CA ARG A 91 20.02 12.02 4.96
C ARG A 91 18.50 12.17 5.04
N SER A 92 17.76 11.09 4.74
CA SER A 92 16.31 11.10 4.88
C SER A 92 15.92 11.55 6.30
N ALA A 93 15.17 12.65 6.38
CA ALA A 93 14.65 13.20 7.63
C ALA A 93 13.75 12.18 8.37
N ALA A 94 13.29 11.12 7.69
CA ALA A 94 12.57 10.01 8.30
C ALA A 94 13.39 9.25 9.36
N ARG A 95 14.73 9.32 9.34
CA ARG A 95 15.58 8.69 10.38
C ARG A 95 15.65 9.48 11.69
N ASP A 96 15.41 10.79 11.64
CA ASP A 96 15.44 11.67 12.81
C ASP A 96 14.03 11.98 13.34
N LEU A 97 12.99 11.35 12.77
CA LEU A 97 11.62 11.48 13.27
C LEU A 97 11.51 10.80 14.65
N SER A 98 11.12 11.57 15.67
CA SER A 98 10.79 11.00 16.97
C SER A 98 9.66 9.96 16.82
N TYR A 99 9.67 8.92 17.67
CA TYR A 99 8.62 7.89 17.69
C TYR A 99 7.18 8.48 17.72
N ILE A 100 7.01 9.66 18.32
CA ILE A 100 5.74 10.39 18.40
C ILE A 100 5.28 10.90 17.03
N GLN A 101 6.21 11.38 16.20
CA GLN A 101 5.90 11.85 14.85
C GLN A 101 5.75 10.68 13.87
N TYR A 102 6.50 9.60 14.06
CA TYR A 102 6.34 8.37 13.29
C TYR A 102 4.93 7.77 13.45
N PHE A 103 4.40 7.78 14.67
CA PHE A 103 3.06 7.23 14.96
C PHE A 103 1.93 8.26 14.88
N SER A 104 2.23 9.52 14.54
CA SER A 104 1.29 10.66 14.45
C SER A 104 0.21 10.64 15.54
N LEU A 105 0.64 10.67 16.82
CA LEU A 105 -0.25 10.52 17.98
C LEU A 105 -1.43 11.52 17.99
N ASP A 106 -1.23 12.72 17.43
CA ASP A 106 -2.30 13.72 17.26
C ASP A 106 -3.44 13.19 16.36
N THR A 107 -3.09 12.58 15.23
CA THR A 107 -4.08 11.97 14.32
C THR A 107 -4.84 10.82 14.97
N LEU A 108 -4.16 10.01 15.78
CA LEU A 108 -4.78 8.92 16.55
C LEU A 108 -5.72 9.44 17.64
N ALA A 109 -5.33 10.50 18.35
CA ALA A 109 -6.16 11.13 19.37
C ALA A 109 -7.45 11.70 18.76
N VAL A 110 -7.35 12.42 17.64
CA VAL A 110 -8.53 12.94 16.92
C VAL A 110 -9.44 11.80 16.46
N LEU A 111 -8.88 10.71 15.92
CA LEU A 111 -9.66 9.55 15.49
C LEU A 111 -10.41 8.88 16.65
N LEU A 112 -9.76 8.72 17.81
CA LEU A 112 -10.41 8.19 19.02
C LEU A 112 -11.52 9.09 19.53
N VAL A 113 -11.34 10.41 19.51
CA VAL A 113 -12.37 11.38 19.91
C VAL A 113 -13.58 11.30 18.98
N ILE A 114 -13.37 11.21 17.66
CA ILE A 114 -14.46 11.06 16.69
C ILE A 114 -15.22 9.74 16.93
N LEU A 115 -14.51 8.63 17.12
CA LEU A 115 -15.12 7.33 17.42
C LEU A 115 -15.92 7.37 18.72
N ALA A 116 -15.33 7.84 19.82
CA ALA A 116 -16.01 7.95 21.10
C ALA A 116 -17.21 8.91 21.04
N GLY A 117 -17.07 10.04 20.35
CA GLY A 117 -18.16 10.99 20.07
C GLY A 117 -19.30 10.34 19.31
N SER A 118 -19.00 9.59 18.25
CA SER A 118 -20.02 8.88 17.47
C SER A 118 -20.78 7.87 18.33
N ILE A 119 -20.08 7.08 19.16
CA ILE A 119 -20.69 6.08 20.05
C ILE A 119 -21.56 6.76 21.10
N THR A 120 -21.06 7.81 21.76
CA THR A 120 -21.80 8.54 22.79
C THR A 120 -23.06 9.19 22.24
N ILE A 121 -22.99 9.78 21.04
CA ILE A 121 -24.16 10.34 20.34
C ILE A 121 -25.19 9.24 20.04
N ASN A 122 -24.77 8.11 19.48
CA ASN A 122 -25.67 6.99 19.19
C ASN A 122 -26.36 6.47 20.46
N VAL A 123 -25.61 6.29 21.56
CA VAL A 123 -26.17 5.86 22.86
C VAL A 123 -27.15 6.90 23.41
N LEU A 124 -26.85 8.19 23.31
CA LEU A 124 -27.76 9.26 23.75
C LEU A 124 -29.06 9.26 22.96
N ILE A 125 -28.99 9.10 21.63
CA ILE A 125 -30.16 9.02 20.75
C ILE A 125 -31.02 7.80 21.12
N LEU A 126 -30.41 6.62 21.24
CA LEU A 126 -31.11 5.40 21.65
C LEU A 126 -31.77 5.56 23.03
N ARG A 127 -31.07 6.16 24.00
CA ARG A 127 -31.61 6.42 25.34
C ARG A 127 -32.75 7.44 25.32
N ALA A 128 -32.68 8.47 24.47
CA ALA A 128 -33.73 9.47 24.32
C ALA A 128 -34.98 8.88 23.66
N ILE A 129 -34.82 8.05 22.63
CA ILE A 129 -35.92 7.31 21.98
C ILE A 129 -36.56 6.35 22.98
N PHE A 130 -35.75 5.57 23.72
CA PHE A 130 -36.25 4.65 24.75
C PHE A 130 -37.01 5.37 25.86
N ARG A 131 -36.51 6.52 26.34
CA ARG A 131 -37.23 7.36 27.32
C ARG A 131 -38.53 7.92 26.77
N LYS A 132 -38.59 8.34 25.50
CA LYS A 132 -39.84 8.82 24.89
C LYS A 132 -40.87 7.70 24.70
N PHE A 133 -40.44 6.50 24.32
CA PHE A 133 -41.33 5.35 24.11
C PHE A 133 -41.79 4.69 25.42
N PHE A 134 -40.94 4.62 26.46
CA PHE A 134 -41.27 3.99 27.74
C PHE A 134 -41.68 4.97 28.86
N GLY A 135 -41.53 6.29 28.66
CA GLY A 135 -41.81 7.32 29.67
C GLY A 135 -43.27 7.78 29.80
N SER A 136 -44.20 7.24 29.01
CA SER A 136 -45.62 7.57 29.09
C SER A 136 -46.45 6.47 29.76
N LYS A 137 -46.20 6.22 31.06
CA LYS A 137 -47.21 5.60 31.95
C LYS A 137 -47.10 6.20 33.36
N SER A 138 -47.96 7.18 33.65
CA SER A 138 -48.78 7.25 34.88
C SER A 138 -49.19 8.69 35.18
N THR A 139 -50.47 9.03 35.01
CA THR A 139 -51.30 9.64 36.07
C THR A 139 -52.78 9.66 35.67
N LYS A 140 -53.64 8.96 36.42
CA LYS A 140 -55.09 9.25 36.50
C LYS A 140 -55.47 9.40 37.97
N SER A 141 -56.22 10.45 38.27
CA SER A 141 -56.40 11.04 39.61
C SER A 141 -57.69 10.62 40.34
N LYS A 142 -57.70 10.82 41.68
CA LYS A 142 -58.83 11.16 42.60
C LYS A 142 -59.87 10.04 42.86
N ASN A 143 -60.56 9.91 44.00
CA ASN A 143 -60.73 10.71 45.23
C ASN A 143 -61.32 9.84 46.38
N SER A 144 -61.28 10.40 47.58
CA SER A 144 -61.75 9.96 48.92
C SER A 144 -63.09 9.23 49.10
N GLN A 145 -63.12 8.30 50.08
CA GLN A 145 -64.16 8.02 51.11
C GLN A 145 -63.59 6.88 52.00
N LYS A 146 -63.67 6.80 53.34
CA LYS A 146 -64.55 7.39 54.37
C LYS A 146 -63.91 7.20 55.75
N LYS A 147 -64.11 8.17 56.66
CA LYS A 147 -63.88 8.10 58.12
C LYS A 147 -64.50 6.83 58.74
N GLN A 148 -63.85 6.27 59.76
CA GLN A 148 -64.54 5.69 60.92
C GLN A 148 -63.66 5.83 62.18
N GLN A 149 -64.20 6.61 63.11
CA GLN A 149 -63.99 6.47 64.56
C GLN A 149 -64.72 5.21 65.02
#